data_AF-A0A520BQK4-F1
#
_entry.id   AF-A0A520BQK4-F1
#
_cell.length_a   1.000
_cell.length_b   1.000
_cell.length_c   1.000
_cell.angle_alpha   90.00
_cell.angle_beta   90.00
_cell.angle_gamma   90.00
#
_symmetry.space_group_name_H-M   'P 1'
#
loop_
_entity.id
_entity.type
_entity.pdbx_description
1 polymer ?
#
loop_
_entity_poly.entity_id
_entity_poly.type
_entity_poly.pdbx_seq_one_letter_code
_entity_poly.pdbx_strand_id
1 'polypeptide(L)'
;MSTSDKAPDDAQLPPEHERLLEAVHIASPGDPLGLALASVDTRSRQSMAQQALRWTYVLRSRQRWVRDAKVREQHQAEAAQTLRILGLGPAELRALGEADTLVVRVPFTHEAIYWEGRVFPWEYVLAAATREQRRAAAGGPRPFTVIRELQVQHEVEGAWRPVPREAVVFPAWRDFRVLFVNALPTELCERWTVDAELKNLAASLPPEVPAPRVLNYPSLEELTAELSARPPHLLHFAGMDSHQGLRELGSLLGKASLVEAPESDAPDAPSRVQLIDDLLADSRRVLDGLLLRGTAAPVVRHRQVEAGGVRRRLERGEGAARVGRRDRRDAVAGRAGVRRPRHPRGACGQPPGPGRQRPPARLGGSALRHRALPRAELRRAAQRPAAVPPLRAQLRRT
;
A
#
# COMPACT_ATOMS: atom_id res chain seq x y z
N MET A 1 35.43 -48.17 -25.96
CA MET A 1 35.07 -47.09 -25.03
C MET A 1 33.63 -46.70 -25.36
N SER A 2 32.66 -47.27 -24.63
CA SER A 2 31.24 -46.97 -24.86
C SER A 2 30.89 -45.61 -24.26
N THR A 3 30.58 -44.66 -25.13
CA THR A 3 29.88 -43.42 -24.79
C THR A 3 28.45 -43.80 -24.44
N SER A 4 28.20 -43.97 -23.14
CA SER A 4 26.84 -44.13 -22.63
C SER A 4 26.09 -42.83 -22.89
N ASP A 5 25.18 -42.85 -23.86
CA ASP A 5 24.12 -41.87 -24.04
C ASP A 5 23.29 -41.85 -22.76
N LYS A 6 23.63 -40.95 -21.85
CA LYS A 6 22.81 -40.64 -20.69
C LYS A 6 21.62 -39.86 -21.26
N ALA A 7 20.46 -40.51 -21.29
CA ALA A 7 19.21 -39.84 -21.65
C ALA A 7 19.13 -38.50 -20.90
N PRO A 8 18.72 -37.40 -21.58
CA PRO A 8 18.59 -36.12 -20.92
C PRO A 8 17.73 -36.34 -19.68
N ASP A 9 18.32 -36.03 -18.51
CA ASP A 9 17.62 -35.99 -17.23
C ASP A 9 16.28 -35.32 -17.49
N ASP A 10 15.17 -36.00 -17.15
CA ASP A 10 13.82 -35.44 -17.23
C ASP A 10 13.85 -34.12 -16.47
N ALA A 11 14.06 -33.02 -17.21
CA ALA A 11 14.28 -31.72 -16.65
C ALA A 11 12.96 -31.28 -16.06
N GLN A 12 12.83 -31.53 -14.75
CA GLN A 12 11.63 -31.26 -13.99
C GLN A 12 11.27 -29.80 -14.22
N LEU A 13 10.16 -29.57 -14.93
CA LEU A 13 9.71 -28.22 -15.23
C LEU A 13 9.59 -27.45 -13.90
N PRO A 14 10.03 -26.18 -13.85
CA PRO A 14 9.94 -25.40 -12.64
C PRO A 14 8.48 -25.38 -12.15
N PRO A 15 8.26 -25.34 -10.82
CA PRO A 15 6.92 -25.20 -10.26
C PRO A 15 6.13 -24.09 -10.96
N GLU A 16 4.81 -24.25 -11.13
CA GLU A 16 4.04 -23.31 -11.98
C GLU A 16 4.11 -21.85 -11.51
N HIS A 17 4.27 -21.62 -10.21
CA HIS A 17 4.42 -20.28 -9.63
C HIS A 17 5.80 -19.64 -9.89
N GLU A 18 6.78 -20.43 -10.34
CA GLU A 18 8.11 -20.00 -10.75
C GLU A 18 8.21 -19.83 -12.28
N ARG A 19 7.09 -19.86 -13.01
CA ARG A 19 7.10 -19.49 -14.44
C ARG A 19 7.35 -17.99 -14.60
N LEU A 20 8.08 -17.62 -15.66
CA LEU A 20 8.28 -16.22 -16.02
C LEU A 20 6.93 -15.56 -16.28
N LEU A 21 6.64 -14.47 -15.57
CA LEU A 21 5.42 -13.71 -15.78
C LEU A 21 5.70 -12.52 -16.71
N GLU A 22 4.97 -12.46 -17.81
CA GLU A 22 5.04 -11.33 -18.76
C GLU A 22 4.11 -10.18 -18.36
N ALA A 23 3.16 -10.45 -17.46
CA ALA A 23 2.13 -9.52 -16.99
C ALA A 23 1.83 -9.75 -15.50
N VAL A 24 0.91 -8.95 -14.96
CA VAL A 24 0.35 -9.16 -13.61
C VAL A 24 -0.64 -10.33 -13.64
N HIS A 25 -0.53 -11.23 -12.68
CA HIS A 25 -1.44 -12.38 -12.50
C HIS A 25 -2.18 -12.30 -11.18
N ILE A 26 -3.39 -12.85 -11.14
CA ILE A 26 -4.17 -13.03 -9.91
C ILE A 26 -4.39 -14.52 -9.68
N ALA A 27 -3.62 -15.07 -8.76
CA ALA A 27 -3.70 -16.46 -8.36
C ALA A 27 -4.65 -16.67 -7.19
N SER A 28 -5.21 -17.87 -7.14
CA SER A 28 -6.06 -18.37 -6.07
C SER A 28 -5.54 -19.74 -5.59
N PRO A 29 -6.01 -20.28 -4.45
CA PRO A 29 -5.59 -21.60 -4.00
C PRO A 29 -5.87 -22.72 -5.02
N GLY A 30 -6.91 -22.58 -5.84
CA GLY A 30 -7.26 -23.55 -6.88
C GLY A 30 -6.62 -23.30 -8.25
N ASP A 31 -5.99 -22.14 -8.43
CA ASP A 31 -5.26 -21.75 -9.64
C ASP A 31 -3.96 -21.05 -9.23
N PRO A 32 -2.90 -21.82 -8.99
CA PRO A 32 -1.67 -21.31 -8.43
C PRO A 32 -0.84 -20.53 -9.45
N LEU A 33 -1.10 -20.55 -10.75
CA LEU A 33 -0.47 -19.63 -11.71
C LEU A 33 -1.26 -18.32 -11.78
N GLY A 34 -2.59 -18.45 -11.73
CA GLY A 34 -3.51 -17.34 -11.69
C GLY A 34 -3.85 -16.80 -13.07
N LEU A 35 -4.94 -16.05 -13.08
CA LEU A 35 -5.47 -15.38 -14.26
C LEU A 35 -4.55 -14.21 -14.64
N ALA A 36 -3.99 -14.26 -15.85
CA ALA A 36 -3.30 -13.12 -16.42
C ALA A 36 -4.30 -11.98 -16.66
N LEU A 37 -3.95 -10.76 -16.24
CA LEU A 37 -4.70 -9.59 -16.68
C LEU A 37 -4.46 -9.37 -18.17
N ALA A 38 -5.52 -9.02 -18.91
CA ALA A 38 -5.47 -9.06 -20.36
C ALA A 38 -4.39 -8.12 -20.93
N SER A 39 -3.53 -8.77 -21.73
CA SER A 39 -2.47 -8.33 -22.64
C SER A 39 -1.33 -7.46 -22.09
N VAL A 40 -0.11 -7.96 -22.34
CA VAL A 40 1.20 -7.27 -22.25
C VAL A 40 1.28 -6.06 -23.20
N ASP A 41 0.21 -5.73 -23.94
CA ASP A 41 0.25 -4.65 -24.92
C ASP A 41 0.31 -3.27 -24.26
N THR A 42 0.90 -2.32 -24.98
CA THR A 42 1.14 -0.97 -24.50
C THR A 42 -0.14 -0.25 -24.07
N ARG A 43 -1.29 -0.54 -24.70
CA ARG A 43 -2.56 0.10 -24.39
C ARG A 43 -3.12 -0.40 -23.06
N SER A 44 -3.05 -1.71 -22.81
CA SER A 44 -3.42 -2.31 -21.52
C SER A 44 -2.54 -1.79 -20.39
N ARG A 45 -1.23 -1.63 -20.62
CA ARG A 45 -0.31 -1.01 -19.64
C ARG A 45 -0.65 0.45 -19.34
N GLN A 46 -0.88 1.25 -20.38
CA GLN A 46 -1.31 2.65 -20.20
C GLN A 46 -2.63 2.74 -19.43
N SER A 47 -3.56 1.84 -19.72
CA SER A 47 -4.82 1.73 -18.97
C SER A 47 -4.56 1.41 -17.50
N MET A 48 -3.73 0.41 -17.19
CA MET A 48 -3.39 0.06 -15.81
C MET A 48 -2.71 1.23 -15.08
N ALA A 49 -1.76 1.92 -15.70
CA ALA A 49 -1.11 3.10 -15.12
C ALA A 49 -2.12 4.22 -14.78
N GLN A 50 -3.04 4.52 -15.70
CA GLN A 50 -4.11 5.49 -15.46
C GLN A 50 -5.01 5.08 -14.30
N GLN A 51 -5.39 3.80 -14.24
CA GLN A 51 -6.24 3.29 -13.16
C GLN A 51 -5.49 3.26 -11.82
N ALA A 52 -4.20 2.92 -11.80
CA ALA A 52 -3.38 2.95 -10.60
C ALA A 52 -3.36 4.36 -9.98
N LEU A 53 -3.05 5.39 -10.79
CA LEU A 53 -3.04 6.79 -10.34
C LEU A 53 -4.42 7.25 -9.87
N ARG A 54 -5.47 6.93 -10.63
CA ARG A 54 -6.86 7.28 -10.28
C ARG A 54 -7.24 6.66 -8.93
N TRP A 55 -7.00 5.36 -8.75
CA TRP A 55 -7.39 4.67 -7.52
C TRP A 55 -6.60 5.15 -6.31
N THR A 56 -5.32 5.48 -6.47
CA THR A 56 -4.54 6.14 -5.40
C THR A 56 -5.19 7.44 -4.95
N TYR A 57 -5.69 8.27 -5.89
CA TYR A 57 -6.42 9.49 -5.56
C TYR A 57 -7.76 9.21 -4.85
N VAL A 58 -8.53 8.24 -5.33
CA VAL A 58 -9.81 7.82 -4.72
C VAL A 58 -9.59 7.38 -3.26
N LEU A 59 -8.57 6.57 -3.02
CA LEU A 59 -8.26 6.04 -1.69
C LEU A 59 -7.66 7.08 -0.75
N ARG A 60 -6.90 8.04 -1.26
CA ARG A 60 -6.43 9.19 -0.47
C ARG A 60 -7.59 9.99 0.13
N SER A 61 -8.75 9.99 -0.55
CA SER A 61 -9.97 10.66 -0.08
C SER A 61 -10.91 9.75 0.74
N ARG A 62 -10.46 8.55 1.14
CA ARG A 62 -11.30 7.53 1.81
C ARG A 62 -12.03 8.03 3.03
N GLN A 63 -11.39 8.86 3.85
CA GLN A 63 -12.01 9.40 5.07
C GLN A 63 -13.32 10.14 4.79
N ARG A 64 -13.45 10.77 3.61
CA ARG A 64 -14.64 11.54 3.24
C ARG A 64 -15.83 10.64 2.90
N TRP A 65 -15.60 9.50 2.27
CA TRP A 65 -16.66 8.66 1.73
C TRP A 65 -16.86 7.33 2.44
N VAL A 66 -15.96 6.91 3.35
CA VAL A 66 -16.09 5.61 4.03
C VAL A 66 -17.40 5.47 4.80
N ARG A 67 -18.01 6.57 5.25
CA ARG A 67 -19.29 6.59 5.96
C ARG A 67 -20.52 6.70 5.04
N ASP A 68 -20.34 7.12 3.79
CA ASP A 68 -21.43 7.27 2.82
C ASP A 68 -21.70 5.96 2.07
N ALA A 69 -22.90 5.38 2.25
CA ALA A 69 -23.28 4.13 1.62
C ALA A 69 -23.35 4.21 0.09
N LYS A 70 -23.90 5.30 -0.44
CA LYS A 70 -24.07 5.50 -1.88
C LYS A 70 -22.73 5.62 -2.58
N VAL A 71 -21.78 6.35 -1.97
CA VAL A 71 -20.43 6.48 -2.54
C VAL A 71 -19.67 5.15 -2.49
N ARG A 72 -19.87 4.34 -1.44
CA ARG A 72 -19.29 2.99 -1.39
C ARG A 72 -19.82 2.05 -2.49
N GLU A 73 -21.13 2.09 -2.75
CA GLU A 73 -21.76 1.31 -3.83
C GLU A 73 -21.24 1.76 -5.20
N GLN A 74 -21.12 3.07 -5.41
CA GLN A 74 -20.51 3.63 -6.62
C GLN A 74 -19.06 3.16 -6.79
N HIS A 75 -18.23 3.21 -5.76
CA HIS A 75 -16.85 2.73 -5.83
C HIS A 75 -16.74 1.22 -6.05
N GLN A 76 -17.69 0.44 -5.52
CA GLN A 76 -17.77 -0.99 -5.83
C GLN A 76 -18.05 -1.23 -7.32
N ALA A 77 -19.01 -0.51 -7.92
CA ALA A 77 -19.28 -0.59 -9.35
C ALA A 77 -18.08 -0.14 -10.21
N GLU A 78 -17.40 0.94 -9.79
CA GLU A 78 -16.19 1.43 -10.45
C GLU A 78 -15.02 0.44 -10.34
N ALA A 79 -14.87 -0.25 -9.20
CA ALA A 79 -13.85 -1.28 -9.02
C ALA A 79 -14.09 -2.46 -9.97
N ALA A 80 -15.33 -2.95 -10.05
CA ALA A 80 -15.69 -4.01 -10.99
C ALA A 80 -15.51 -3.57 -12.45
N GLN A 81 -15.84 -2.32 -12.80
CA GLN A 81 -15.58 -1.77 -14.14
C GLN A 81 -14.08 -1.66 -14.43
N THR A 82 -13.28 -1.27 -13.44
CA THR A 82 -11.82 -1.18 -13.58
C THR A 82 -11.23 -2.55 -13.89
N LEU A 83 -11.62 -3.58 -13.13
CA LEU A 83 -11.13 -4.94 -13.36
C LEU A 83 -11.58 -5.49 -14.72
N ARG A 84 -12.79 -5.15 -15.18
CA ARG A 84 -13.23 -5.46 -16.56
C ARG A 84 -12.38 -4.80 -17.63
N ILE A 85 -11.97 -3.54 -17.43
CA ILE A 85 -11.03 -2.85 -18.34
C ILE A 85 -9.67 -3.56 -18.35
N LEU A 86 -9.27 -4.18 -17.24
CA LEU A 86 -8.04 -4.97 -17.13
C LEU A 86 -8.23 -6.44 -17.55
N GLY A 87 -9.36 -6.78 -18.17
CA GLY A 87 -9.60 -8.11 -18.74
C GLY A 87 -10.28 -9.13 -17.83
N LEU A 88 -10.68 -8.76 -16.61
CA LEU A 88 -11.45 -9.65 -15.74
C LEU A 88 -12.94 -9.50 -15.98
N GLY A 89 -13.52 -10.46 -16.70
CA GLY A 89 -14.95 -10.51 -16.94
C GLY A 89 -15.78 -10.87 -15.69
N PRO A 90 -17.12 -10.87 -15.82
CA PRO A 90 -18.00 -11.18 -14.70
C PRO A 90 -17.85 -12.60 -14.14
N ALA A 91 -17.41 -13.57 -14.96
CA ALA A 91 -17.21 -14.94 -14.52
C ALA A 91 -15.95 -15.07 -13.66
N GLU A 92 -14.85 -14.44 -14.09
CA GLU A 92 -13.59 -14.38 -13.36
C GLU A 92 -13.79 -13.67 -12.01
N LEU A 93 -14.49 -12.52 -11.99
CA LEU A 93 -14.79 -11.82 -10.74
C LEU A 93 -15.62 -12.64 -9.77
N ARG A 94 -16.51 -13.51 -10.26
CA ARG A 94 -17.25 -14.45 -9.40
C ARG A 94 -16.32 -15.48 -8.79
N ALA A 95 -15.49 -16.14 -9.60
CA ALA A 95 -14.52 -17.12 -9.12
C ALA A 95 -13.54 -16.51 -8.10
N LEU A 96 -13.03 -15.30 -8.36
CA LEU A 96 -12.17 -14.58 -7.42
C LEU A 96 -12.89 -14.23 -6.11
N GLY A 97 -14.18 -13.92 -6.18
CA GLY A 97 -15.03 -13.68 -5.02
C GLY A 97 -15.34 -14.94 -4.20
N GLU A 98 -15.09 -16.14 -4.73
CA GLU A 98 -15.25 -17.42 -4.03
C GLU A 98 -13.99 -17.84 -3.26
N ALA A 99 -12.83 -17.24 -3.54
CA ALA A 99 -11.59 -17.47 -2.79
C ALA A 99 -11.51 -16.65 -1.49
N ASP A 100 -10.91 -17.23 -0.45
CA ASP A 100 -10.61 -16.52 0.81
C ASP A 100 -9.30 -15.75 0.75
N THR A 101 -8.39 -16.18 -0.12
CA THR A 101 -7.09 -15.56 -0.32
C THR A 101 -6.80 -15.48 -1.80
N LEU A 102 -6.28 -14.34 -2.26
CA LEU A 102 -5.75 -14.14 -3.59
C LEU A 102 -4.29 -13.70 -3.50
N VAL A 103 -3.48 -14.10 -4.47
CA VAL A 103 -2.11 -13.62 -4.64
C VAL A 103 -2.01 -12.87 -5.95
N VAL A 104 -1.74 -11.57 -5.88
CA VAL A 104 -1.46 -10.74 -7.04
C VAL A 104 0.04 -10.78 -7.29
N ARG A 105 0.45 -11.46 -8.37
CA ARG A 105 1.84 -11.56 -8.77
C ARG A 105 2.19 -10.45 -9.74
N VAL A 106 3.22 -9.69 -9.40
CA VAL A 106 3.68 -8.54 -10.18
C VAL A 106 5.12 -8.82 -10.64
N PRO A 107 5.38 -8.93 -11.95
CA PRO A 107 6.74 -9.11 -12.45
C PRO A 107 7.59 -7.88 -12.12
N PHE A 108 8.84 -8.11 -11.73
CA PHE A 108 9.76 -7.05 -11.33
C PHE A 108 11.14 -7.28 -11.91
N THR A 109 11.53 -6.39 -12.81
CA THR A 109 12.87 -6.33 -13.41
C THR A 109 13.58 -5.04 -13.01
N HIS A 110 12.84 -3.93 -13.00
CA HIS A 110 13.35 -2.59 -12.72
C HIS A 110 12.21 -1.67 -12.23
N GLU A 111 12.52 -0.64 -11.45
CA GLU A 111 11.51 0.29 -10.92
C GLU A 111 10.70 1.01 -12.02
N ALA A 112 11.32 1.36 -13.13
CA ALA A 112 10.62 2.00 -14.26
C ALA A 112 9.62 1.08 -14.99
N ILE A 113 9.69 -0.24 -14.79
CA ILE A 113 8.93 -1.24 -15.56
C ILE A 113 7.85 -1.84 -14.65
N TYR A 114 6.61 -1.96 -15.15
CA TYR A 114 5.45 -2.51 -14.43
C TYR A 114 5.17 -1.87 -13.05
N TRP A 115 5.58 -0.61 -12.84
CA TRP A 115 5.29 0.13 -11.61
C TRP A 115 3.80 0.25 -11.36
N GLU A 116 3.01 0.31 -12.43
CA GLU A 116 1.56 0.40 -12.38
C GLU A 116 0.96 -0.75 -11.59
N GLY A 117 1.46 -1.98 -11.77
CA GLY A 117 1.00 -3.16 -11.03
C GLY A 117 1.43 -3.14 -9.57
N ARG A 118 2.53 -2.48 -9.22
CA ARG A 118 3.01 -2.41 -7.82
C ARG A 118 2.20 -1.42 -6.99
N VAL A 119 1.88 -0.26 -7.57
CA VAL A 119 1.18 0.82 -6.86
C VAL A 119 -0.34 0.74 -6.98
N PHE A 120 -0.86 -0.08 -7.90
CA PHE A 120 -2.30 -0.33 -8.00
C PHE A 120 -2.83 -0.92 -6.67
N PRO A 121 -3.90 -0.37 -6.08
CA PRO A 121 -4.38 -0.81 -4.77
C PRO A 121 -5.26 -2.06 -4.88
N TRP A 122 -4.63 -3.16 -5.25
CA TRP A 122 -5.24 -4.46 -5.50
C TRP A 122 -6.18 -4.91 -4.38
N GLU A 123 -5.75 -4.75 -3.14
CA GLU A 123 -6.48 -5.19 -1.96
C GLU A 123 -7.85 -4.53 -1.88
N TYR A 124 -7.92 -3.21 -2.07
CA TYR A 124 -9.19 -2.50 -2.07
C TYR A 124 -10.02 -2.83 -3.30
N VAL A 125 -9.44 -2.76 -4.50
CA VAL A 125 -10.18 -2.91 -5.76
C VAL A 125 -10.78 -4.31 -5.86
N LEU A 126 -10.01 -5.35 -5.56
CA LEU A 126 -10.51 -6.74 -5.56
C LEU A 126 -11.56 -6.93 -4.45
N ALA A 127 -11.30 -6.45 -3.23
CA ALA A 127 -12.25 -6.63 -2.13
C ALA A 127 -13.59 -5.90 -2.37
N ALA A 128 -13.55 -4.72 -3.02
CA ALA A 128 -14.72 -3.96 -3.40
C ALA A 128 -15.47 -4.64 -4.54
N ALA A 129 -14.78 -5.00 -5.62
CA ALA A 129 -15.39 -5.62 -6.80
C ALA A 129 -16.04 -6.99 -6.52
N THR A 130 -15.52 -7.75 -5.55
CA THR A 130 -16.02 -9.08 -5.19
C THR A 130 -16.95 -9.09 -3.96
N ARG A 131 -17.33 -7.92 -3.46
CA ARG A 131 -18.04 -7.79 -2.18
C ARG A 131 -19.40 -8.49 -2.15
N GLU A 132 -20.16 -8.41 -3.24
CA GLU A 132 -21.49 -9.01 -3.35
C GLU A 132 -21.43 -10.53 -3.32
N GLN A 133 -20.50 -11.12 -4.07
CA GLN A 133 -20.28 -12.56 -4.14
C GLN A 133 -19.95 -13.13 -2.77
N ARG A 134 -19.06 -12.44 -2.03
CA ARG A 134 -18.67 -12.85 -0.67
C ARG A 134 -19.79 -12.74 0.36
N ARG A 135 -20.78 -11.87 0.15
CA ARG A 135 -21.96 -11.74 1.03
C ARG A 135 -23.03 -12.77 0.73
N ALA A 136 -23.24 -13.08 -0.56
CA ALA A 136 -24.29 -13.99 -1.01
C ALA A 136 -24.05 -15.42 -0.52
N ALA A 137 -22.80 -15.89 -0.49
CA ALA A 137 -22.48 -17.29 -0.22
C ALA A 137 -22.63 -17.71 1.26
N ALA A 138 -22.41 -16.80 2.22
CA ALA A 138 -22.18 -17.17 3.63
C ALA A 138 -23.15 -16.56 4.65
N GLY A 139 -24.19 -15.83 4.22
CA GLY A 139 -25.10 -15.13 5.14
C GLY A 139 -24.42 -14.02 5.97
N GLY A 140 -23.18 -13.64 5.62
CA GLY A 140 -22.35 -12.69 6.33
C GLY A 140 -21.07 -12.36 5.54
N PRO A 141 -20.30 -11.33 5.94
CA PRO A 141 -19.06 -10.98 5.27
C PRO A 141 -18.00 -12.05 5.49
N ARG A 142 -17.57 -12.74 4.42
CA ARG A 142 -16.45 -13.68 4.47
C ARG A 142 -15.10 -12.93 4.51
N PRO A 143 -14.11 -13.39 5.32
CA PRO A 143 -12.74 -12.89 5.24
C PRO A 143 -12.21 -12.96 3.81
N PHE A 144 -11.36 -12.01 3.46
CA PHE A 144 -10.76 -11.93 2.13
C PHE A 144 -9.41 -11.25 2.22
N THR A 145 -8.37 -12.02 1.94
CA THR A 145 -6.99 -11.58 1.99
C THR A 145 -6.47 -11.44 0.57
N VAL A 146 -5.83 -10.32 0.28
CA VAL A 146 -5.12 -10.12 -0.98
C VAL A 146 -3.66 -9.92 -0.63
N ILE A 147 -2.81 -10.78 -1.16
CA ILE A 147 -1.35 -10.73 -0.99
C ILE A 147 -0.78 -10.20 -2.29
N ARG A 148 0.15 -9.24 -2.20
CA ARG A 148 0.96 -8.85 -3.36
C ARG A 148 2.29 -9.59 -3.30
N GLU A 149 2.58 -10.32 -4.36
CA GLU A 149 3.86 -10.98 -4.56
C GLU A 149 4.62 -10.25 -5.66
N LEU A 150 5.75 -9.65 -5.29
CA LEU A 150 6.69 -9.14 -6.28
C LEU A 150 7.51 -10.31 -6.80
N GLN A 151 7.43 -10.66 -8.08
CA GLN A 151 8.23 -11.72 -8.70
C GLN A 151 9.48 -11.11 -9.31
N VAL A 152 10.60 -11.19 -8.60
CA VAL A 152 11.88 -10.65 -9.08
C VAL A 152 12.36 -11.49 -10.26
N GLN A 153 12.74 -10.82 -11.33
CA GLN A 153 13.22 -11.39 -12.58
C GLN A 153 14.60 -10.79 -12.90
N HIS A 154 15.48 -11.60 -13.46
CA HIS A 154 16.84 -11.21 -13.84
C HIS A 154 17.15 -11.72 -15.24
N GLU A 155 18.01 -11.00 -15.95
CA GLU A 155 18.47 -11.40 -17.27
C GLU A 155 19.67 -12.35 -17.14
N VAL A 156 19.58 -13.52 -17.78
CA VAL A 156 20.64 -14.52 -17.86
C VAL A 156 20.88 -14.81 -19.34
N GLU A 157 22.06 -14.44 -19.84
CA GLU A 157 22.47 -14.70 -21.23
C GLU A 157 21.46 -14.18 -22.28
N GLY A 158 20.89 -12.99 -22.05
CA GLY A 158 19.92 -12.39 -22.97
C GLY A 158 18.47 -12.85 -22.80
N ALA A 159 18.19 -13.71 -21.80
CA ALA A 159 16.85 -14.19 -21.51
C ALA A 159 16.42 -13.83 -20.08
N TRP A 160 15.22 -13.26 -19.93
CA TRP A 160 14.64 -12.99 -18.62
C TRP A 160 14.19 -14.29 -17.95
N ARG A 161 14.54 -14.43 -16.67
CA ARG A 161 14.17 -15.57 -15.83
C ARG A 161 13.71 -15.08 -14.46
N PRO A 162 12.70 -15.71 -13.84
CA PRO A 162 12.41 -15.45 -12.45
C PRO A 162 13.62 -15.85 -11.60
N VAL A 163 13.91 -15.08 -10.57
CA VAL A 163 14.91 -15.45 -9.56
C VAL A 163 14.35 -16.68 -8.83
N PRO A 164 15.05 -17.85 -8.88
CA PRO A 164 14.61 -19.03 -8.16
C PRO A 164 14.44 -18.71 -6.69
N ARG A 165 13.33 -19.17 -6.11
CA ARG A 165 13.04 -19.00 -4.69
C ARG A 165 13.10 -20.35 -4.03
N GLU A 166 13.88 -20.45 -2.97
CA GLU A 166 13.73 -21.59 -2.08
C GLU A 166 12.31 -21.55 -1.49
N ALA A 167 11.67 -22.72 -1.42
CA ALA A 167 10.38 -22.83 -0.77
C ALA A 167 10.49 -22.27 0.65
N VAL A 168 9.64 -21.30 0.98
CA VAL A 168 9.60 -20.72 2.33
C VAL A 168 9.07 -21.79 3.28
N VAL A 169 9.98 -22.43 4.01
CA VAL A 169 9.60 -23.33 5.09
C VAL A 169 9.20 -22.48 6.28
N PHE A 170 7.88 -22.38 6.50
CA PHE A 170 7.37 -21.73 7.70
C PHE A 170 7.81 -22.53 8.93
N PRO A 171 8.45 -21.89 9.92
CA PRO A 171 8.79 -22.56 11.16
C PRO A 171 7.51 -22.90 11.93
N ALA A 172 7.64 -23.70 12.98
CA ALA A 172 6.57 -23.80 13.97
C ALA A 172 6.24 -22.41 14.55
N TRP A 173 4.98 -22.17 14.93
CA TRP A 173 4.55 -20.85 15.42
C TRP A 173 5.39 -20.32 16.59
N ARG A 174 5.79 -21.20 17.53
CA ARG A 174 6.68 -20.87 18.65
C ARG A 174 8.07 -20.37 18.25
N ASP A 175 8.51 -20.73 17.05
CA ASP A 175 9.81 -20.38 16.46
C ASP A 175 9.64 -19.27 15.40
N PHE A 176 8.40 -18.81 15.17
CA PHE A 176 8.08 -17.73 14.25
C PHE A 176 8.60 -16.41 14.83
N ARG A 177 9.23 -15.60 13.98
CA ARG A 177 10.00 -14.41 14.38
C ARG A 177 9.37 -13.22 13.73
N VAL A 178 8.85 -12.31 14.54
CA VAL A 178 8.21 -11.08 14.08
C VAL A 178 9.08 -9.91 14.49
N LEU A 179 9.45 -9.09 13.51
CA LEU A 179 10.12 -7.81 13.71
C LEU A 179 9.13 -6.69 13.39
N PHE A 180 8.87 -5.84 14.37
CA PHE A 180 8.08 -4.63 14.24
C PHE A 180 9.01 -3.42 14.24
N VAL A 181 9.03 -2.66 13.16
CA VAL A 181 9.84 -1.46 13.01
C VAL A 181 8.93 -0.26 13.15
N ASN A 182 9.06 0.44 14.27
CA ASN A 182 8.45 1.75 14.47
C ASN A 182 9.33 2.79 13.78
N ALA A 183 8.92 3.29 12.62
CA ALA A 183 9.58 4.33 11.83
C ALA A 183 9.01 5.74 12.11
N LEU A 184 8.36 5.97 13.26
CA LEU A 184 8.01 7.33 13.66
C LEU A 184 9.25 8.09 14.13
N PRO A 185 9.55 9.28 13.58
CA PRO A 185 10.55 10.17 14.13
C PRO A 185 10.28 10.49 15.59
N THR A 186 11.34 10.57 16.40
CA THR A 186 11.24 10.83 17.84
C THR A 186 10.47 12.11 18.15
N GLU A 187 10.61 13.14 17.31
CA GLU A 187 9.90 14.41 17.43
C GLU A 187 8.38 14.25 17.29
N LEU A 188 7.91 13.25 16.54
CA LEU A 188 6.49 13.01 16.33
C LEU A 188 5.87 12.07 17.38
N CYS A 189 6.69 11.35 18.16
CA CYS A 189 6.22 10.37 19.13
C CYS A 189 5.36 10.97 20.26
N GLU A 190 5.46 12.27 20.55
CA GLU A 190 4.61 12.93 21.54
C GLU A 190 3.15 13.04 21.10
N ARG A 191 2.91 13.13 19.79
CA ARG A 191 1.57 13.34 19.20
C ARG A 191 1.02 12.08 18.52
N TRP A 192 1.91 11.18 18.14
CA TRP A 192 1.59 10.01 17.33
C TRP A 192 2.19 8.76 17.97
N THR A 193 1.41 7.70 17.98
CA THR A 193 1.83 6.39 18.48
C THR A 193 1.43 5.30 17.50
N VAL A 194 2.26 4.25 17.43
CA VAL A 194 2.01 3.01 16.69
C VAL A 194 1.53 1.88 17.62
N ASP A 195 1.24 2.15 18.89
CA ASP A 195 0.85 1.13 19.87
C ASP A 195 -0.42 0.38 19.46
N ALA A 196 -1.40 1.09 18.89
CA ALA A 196 -2.63 0.47 18.39
C ALA A 196 -2.32 -0.50 17.24
N GLU A 197 -1.36 -0.16 16.39
CA GLU A 197 -0.94 -0.99 15.26
C GLU A 197 -0.16 -2.22 15.75
N LEU A 198 0.79 -2.05 16.67
CA LEU A 198 1.50 -3.15 17.32
C LEU A 198 0.52 -4.10 18.04
N LYS A 199 -0.45 -3.55 18.76
CA LYS A 199 -1.50 -4.32 19.44
C LYS A 199 -2.35 -5.11 18.44
N ASN A 200 -2.76 -4.48 17.34
CA ASN A 200 -3.55 -5.14 16.31
C ASN A 200 -2.75 -6.24 15.60
N LEU A 201 -1.46 -6.01 15.32
CA LEU A 201 -0.56 -7.02 14.79
C LEU A 201 -0.47 -8.21 15.76
N ALA A 202 -0.15 -7.96 17.02
CA ALA A 202 -0.03 -9.01 18.04
C ALA A 202 -1.33 -9.81 18.19
N ALA A 203 -2.50 -9.14 18.17
CA ALA A 203 -3.80 -9.79 18.24
C ALA A 203 -4.16 -10.61 16.98
N SER A 204 -3.51 -10.33 15.84
CA SER A 204 -3.73 -11.05 14.58
C SER A 204 -2.81 -12.27 14.43
N LEU A 205 -1.82 -12.43 15.30
CA LEU A 205 -0.90 -13.57 15.30
C LEU A 205 -1.49 -14.72 16.13
N PRO A 206 -1.20 -15.99 15.77
CA PRO A 206 -1.49 -17.13 16.63
C PRO A 206 -0.89 -16.95 18.03
N PRO A 207 -1.57 -17.41 19.10
CA PRO A 207 -1.11 -17.21 20.48
C PRO A 207 0.24 -17.87 20.79
N GLU A 208 0.67 -18.85 19.99
CA GLU A 208 1.96 -19.51 20.11
C GLU A 208 3.11 -18.67 19.55
N VAL A 209 2.82 -17.66 18.72
CA VAL A 209 3.85 -16.78 18.16
C VAL A 209 4.41 -15.90 19.28
N PRO A 210 5.74 -15.89 19.49
CA PRO A 210 6.38 -14.99 20.45
C PRO A 210 6.01 -13.53 20.19
N ALA A 211 6.01 -12.73 21.26
CA ALA A 211 5.77 -11.29 21.14
C ALA A 211 6.72 -10.65 20.10
N PRO A 212 6.23 -9.72 19.24
CA PRO A 212 7.07 -9.07 18.26
C PRO A 212 8.28 -8.37 18.90
N ARG A 213 9.46 -8.54 18.30
CA ARG A 213 10.62 -7.69 18.62
C ARG A 213 10.38 -6.31 18.02
N VAL A 214 10.55 -5.26 18.82
CA VAL A 214 10.32 -3.88 18.38
C VAL A 214 11.65 -3.15 18.20
N LEU A 215 11.87 -2.58 17.02
CA LEU A 215 12.90 -1.55 16.79
C LEU A 215 12.22 -0.19 16.76
N ASN A 216 12.70 0.74 17.59
CA ASN A 216 12.16 2.10 17.65
C ASN A 216 13.08 3.07 16.91
N TYR A 217 12.56 3.63 15.84
CA TYR A 217 13.19 4.59 14.94
C TYR A 217 14.65 4.24 14.59
N PRO A 218 14.89 3.03 14.05
CA PRO A 218 16.26 2.59 13.76
C PRO A 218 16.87 3.39 12.59
N SER A 219 18.19 3.50 12.57
CA SER A 219 18.92 3.84 11.34
C SER A 219 18.88 2.67 10.36
N LEU A 220 19.19 2.93 9.09
CA LEU A 220 19.31 1.87 8.09
C LEU A 220 20.39 0.83 8.46
N GLU A 221 21.49 1.28 9.07
CA GLU A 221 22.57 0.42 9.55
C GLU A 221 22.09 -0.50 10.67
N GLU A 222 21.37 0.03 11.67
CA GLU A 222 20.81 -0.75 12.78
C GLU A 222 19.78 -1.78 12.29
N LEU A 223 18.90 -1.37 11.36
CA LEU A 223 17.94 -2.29 10.74
C LEU A 223 18.66 -3.40 9.97
N THR A 224 19.69 -3.08 9.19
CA THR A 224 20.47 -4.05 8.42
C THR A 224 21.20 -5.02 9.33
N ALA A 225 21.80 -4.51 10.43
CA ALA A 225 22.45 -5.32 11.44
C ALA A 225 21.45 -6.28 12.11
N GLU A 226 20.24 -5.81 12.46
CA GLU A 226 19.20 -6.66 13.03
C GLU A 226 18.76 -7.77 12.06
N LEU A 227 18.46 -7.41 10.81
CA LEU A 227 18.02 -8.38 9.79
C LEU A 227 19.08 -9.44 9.53
N SER A 228 20.36 -9.06 9.56
CA SER A 228 21.50 -9.97 9.38
C SER A 228 21.68 -10.89 10.59
N ALA A 229 21.61 -10.35 11.81
CA ALA A 229 21.80 -11.12 13.04
C ALA A 229 20.62 -12.04 13.35
N ARG A 230 19.40 -11.62 12.98
CA ARG A 230 18.15 -12.31 13.30
C ARG A 230 17.14 -12.12 12.17
N PRO A 231 17.24 -12.90 11.08
CA PRO A 231 16.31 -12.78 9.96
C PRO A 231 14.88 -13.07 10.43
N PRO A 232 13.95 -12.10 10.37
CA PRO A 232 12.57 -12.31 10.75
C PRO A 232 11.84 -13.14 9.69
N HIS A 233 10.76 -13.81 10.11
CA HIS A 233 9.82 -14.45 9.18
C HIS A 233 8.71 -13.48 8.75
N LEU A 234 8.41 -12.49 9.60
CA LEU A 234 7.50 -11.39 9.32
C LEU A 234 8.16 -10.08 9.73
N LEU A 235 8.22 -9.13 8.80
CA LEU A 235 8.68 -7.77 9.03
C LEU A 235 7.50 -6.82 8.84
N HIS A 236 7.15 -6.08 9.88
CA HIS A 236 6.09 -5.08 9.87
C HIS A 236 6.69 -3.71 10.09
N PHE A 237 6.47 -2.78 9.16
CA PHE A 237 6.82 -1.38 9.36
C PHE A 237 5.57 -0.58 9.74
N ALA A 238 5.67 0.17 10.83
CA ALA A 238 4.64 1.09 11.27
C ALA A 238 5.24 2.50 11.36
N GLY A 239 4.54 3.51 10.87
CA GLY A 239 5.06 4.87 10.84
C GLY A 239 4.20 5.81 10.03
N MET A 240 4.82 6.86 9.50
CA MET A 240 4.20 7.78 8.55
C MET A 240 4.91 7.70 7.22
N ASP A 241 4.14 7.86 6.14
CA ASP A 241 4.74 8.18 4.86
C ASP A 241 5.50 9.51 4.95
N SER A 242 6.56 9.64 4.15
CA SER A 242 7.46 10.80 4.20
C SER A 242 6.73 12.13 4.03
N HIS A 243 5.71 12.18 3.18
CA HIS A 243 4.93 13.40 2.96
C HIS A 243 4.05 13.75 4.17
N GLN A 244 3.36 12.77 4.79
CA GLN A 244 2.65 13.00 6.04
C GLN A 244 3.62 13.41 7.16
N GLY A 245 4.72 12.67 7.34
CA GLY A 245 5.72 12.97 8.36
C GLY A 245 6.30 14.37 8.23
N LEU A 246 6.65 14.83 7.02
CA LEU A 246 7.13 16.19 6.78
C LEU A 246 6.08 17.27 7.09
N ARG A 247 4.80 17.04 6.77
CA ARG A 247 3.73 17.98 7.13
C ARG A 247 3.56 18.10 8.65
N GLU A 248 3.61 16.97 9.35
CA GLU A 248 3.49 16.93 10.81
C GLU A 248 4.72 17.58 11.48
N LEU A 249 5.93 17.28 10.99
CA LEU A 249 7.17 17.92 11.44
C LEU A 249 7.13 19.43 11.19
N GLY A 250 6.69 19.87 10.00
CA GLY A 250 6.53 21.29 9.68
C GLY A 250 5.49 21.99 10.56
N SER A 251 4.47 21.26 11.02
CA SER A 251 3.45 21.78 11.95
C SER A 251 3.96 21.84 13.40
N LEU A 252 4.89 20.97 13.78
CA LEU A 252 5.47 20.92 15.12
C LEU A 252 6.66 21.88 15.28
N LEU A 253 7.64 21.79 14.37
CA LEU A 253 8.91 22.53 14.44
C LEU A 253 8.87 23.86 13.67
N GLY A 254 7.88 24.03 12.79
CA GLY A 254 7.74 25.15 11.88
C GLY A 254 8.28 24.82 10.48
N LYS A 255 7.60 25.34 9.45
CA LYS A 255 7.90 25.07 8.02
C LYS A 255 9.29 25.50 7.56
N ALA A 256 9.90 26.45 8.25
CA ALA A 256 11.26 26.93 7.99
C ALA A 256 12.35 26.06 8.66
N SER A 257 11.96 24.94 9.28
CA SER A 257 12.91 23.98 9.83
C SER A 257 13.64 23.24 8.72
N LEU A 258 14.88 22.86 9.02
CA LEU A 258 15.74 22.11 8.12
C LEU A 258 15.65 20.63 8.43
N VAL A 259 15.55 19.81 7.38
CA VAL A 259 15.61 18.35 7.46
C VAL A 259 16.62 17.83 6.44
N GLU A 260 17.27 16.74 6.77
CA GLU A 260 18.13 16.03 5.84
C GLU A 260 17.28 15.09 4.99
N ALA A 261 17.36 15.22 3.67
CA ALA A 261 16.63 14.39 2.72
C ALA A 261 17.53 14.06 1.52
N PRO A 262 17.41 12.85 0.92
CA PRO A 262 18.16 12.51 -0.27
C PRO A 262 17.79 13.44 -1.44
N GLU A 263 18.75 13.72 -2.31
CA GLU A 263 18.52 14.56 -3.50
C GLU A 263 17.56 13.92 -4.52
N SER A 264 17.55 12.58 -4.56
CA SER A 264 16.75 11.75 -5.45
C SER A 264 16.52 10.37 -4.84
N ASP A 265 15.68 9.54 -5.46
CA ASP A 265 15.38 8.18 -5.00
C ASP A 265 16.49 7.16 -5.35
N ALA A 266 17.60 7.59 -5.97
CA ALA A 266 18.72 6.72 -6.24
C ALA A 266 19.34 6.22 -4.90
N PRO A 267 19.71 4.93 -4.78
CA PRO A 267 20.22 4.36 -3.52
C PRO A 267 21.42 5.11 -2.92
N ASP A 268 22.27 5.67 -3.78
CA ASP A 268 23.49 6.40 -3.39
C ASP A 268 23.34 7.93 -3.54
N ALA A 269 22.10 8.43 -3.65
CA ALA A 269 21.88 9.87 -3.76
C ALA A 269 22.38 10.56 -2.49
N PRO A 270 23.25 11.59 -2.62
CA PRO A 270 23.69 12.33 -1.45
C PRO A 270 22.50 12.99 -0.76
N SER A 271 22.58 13.03 0.57
CA SER A 271 21.63 13.77 1.40
C SER A 271 21.94 15.26 1.39
N ARG A 272 20.88 16.08 1.35
CA ARG A 272 20.96 17.53 1.53
C ARG A 272 20.04 18.01 2.62
N VAL A 273 20.54 18.96 3.41
CA VAL A 273 19.77 19.72 4.38
C VAL A 273 18.91 20.74 3.63
N GLN A 274 17.59 20.62 3.73
CA GLN A 274 16.61 21.40 2.98
C GLN A 274 15.48 21.87 3.90
N LEU A 275 14.79 22.96 3.52
CA LEU A 275 13.62 23.42 4.28
C LEU A 275 12.45 22.46 4.07
N ILE A 276 11.69 22.22 5.14
CA ILE A 276 10.46 21.41 5.06
C ILE A 276 9.49 22.00 4.02
N ASP A 277 9.33 23.32 3.97
CA ASP A 277 8.43 23.97 3.01
C ASP A 277 8.84 23.72 1.56
N ASP A 278 10.15 23.77 1.26
CA ASP A 278 10.67 23.51 -0.09
C ASP A 278 10.41 22.06 -0.51
N LEU A 279 10.60 21.12 0.42
CA LEU A 279 10.31 19.70 0.18
C LEU A 279 8.82 19.43 -0.06
N LEU A 280 7.95 20.08 0.70
CA LEU A 280 6.50 19.96 0.53
C LEU A 280 5.98 20.67 -0.73
N ALA A 281 6.70 21.69 -1.21
CA ALA A 281 6.36 22.44 -2.42
C ALA A 281 6.86 21.76 -3.71
N ASP A 282 7.90 20.93 -3.66
CA ASP A 282 8.42 20.25 -4.85
C ASP A 282 7.55 19.06 -5.25
N SER A 283 6.54 19.33 -6.09
CA SER A 283 5.63 18.33 -6.64
C SER A 283 6.31 17.29 -7.55
N ARG A 284 7.57 17.51 -7.93
CA ARG A 284 8.35 16.56 -8.73
C ARG A 284 9.01 15.50 -7.84
N ARG A 285 9.18 15.78 -6.54
CA ARG A 285 9.70 14.80 -5.60
C ARG A 285 8.57 13.92 -5.12
N VAL A 286 8.62 12.66 -5.54
CA VAL A 286 7.81 11.62 -4.93
C VAL A 286 8.58 11.14 -3.70
N LEU A 287 8.36 11.81 -2.57
CA LEU A 287 8.88 11.31 -1.29
C LEU A 287 8.00 10.12 -0.87
N ASP A 288 8.26 8.96 -1.48
CA ASP A 288 7.63 7.70 -1.10
C ASP A 288 8.47 6.97 -0.06
N GLY A 289 7.82 6.17 0.78
CA GLY A 289 8.48 5.43 1.85
C GLY A 289 8.36 6.08 3.23
N LEU A 290 9.09 5.51 4.19
CA LEU A 290 9.02 5.85 5.62
C LEU A 290 10.22 6.69 6.04
N LEU A 291 10.00 7.59 7.00
CA LEU A 291 11.09 8.34 7.62
C LEU A 291 11.93 7.40 8.49
N LEU A 292 13.16 7.12 8.07
CA LEU A 292 14.17 6.47 8.91
C LEU A 292 15.08 7.50 9.57
N ARG A 293 15.78 7.10 10.62
CA ARG A 293 16.80 7.95 11.24
C ARG A 293 18.03 8.00 10.33
N GLY A 294 18.56 9.21 10.09
CA GLY A 294 19.84 9.40 9.43
C GLY A 294 21.00 8.74 10.20
N THR A 295 22.19 8.71 9.58
CA THR A 295 23.40 8.18 10.23
C THR A 295 23.85 9.03 11.42
N ALA A 296 23.51 10.32 11.41
CA ALA A 296 23.63 11.20 12.56
C ALA A 296 22.26 11.37 13.24
N ALA A 297 22.25 11.45 14.58
CA ALA A 297 21.05 11.88 15.29
C ALA A 297 20.62 13.26 14.75
N PRO A 298 19.33 13.49 14.45
CA PRO A 298 18.89 14.77 13.94
C PRO A 298 19.27 15.87 14.92
N VAL A 299 20.20 16.73 14.52
CA VAL A 299 20.47 17.96 15.26
C VAL A 299 19.40 18.94 14.81
N VAL A 300 18.29 19.01 15.56
CA VAL A 300 17.28 20.04 15.35
C VAL A 300 17.94 21.39 15.63
N ARG A 301 18.49 22.01 14.59
CA ARG A 301 18.97 23.38 14.64
C ARG A 301 17.74 24.25 14.49
N HIS A 302 17.15 24.65 15.61
CA HIS A 302 16.29 25.82 15.59
C HIS A 302 17.11 26.93 14.94
N ARG A 303 16.62 27.47 13.82
CA ARG A 303 17.13 28.71 13.27
C ARG A 303 16.88 29.74 14.37
N GLN A 304 17.85 29.92 15.27
CA GLN A 304 17.86 31.06 16.15
C GLN A 304 17.71 32.22 15.21
N VAL A 305 16.56 32.87 15.28
CA VAL A 305 16.26 34.05 14.50
C VAL A 305 17.40 34.99 14.85
N GLU A 306 18.34 35.18 13.93
CA GLU A 306 19.33 36.24 14.01
C GLU A 306 18.57 37.55 13.91
N ALA A 307 17.87 37.93 14.99
CA ALA A 307 17.18 39.19 15.17
C ALA A 307 18.19 40.34 15.42
N GLY A 308 19.44 40.17 14.97
CA GLY A 308 20.54 41.12 15.18
C GLY A 308 20.83 42.06 14.00
N GLY A 309 20.20 41.86 12.82
CA GLY A 309 20.64 42.53 11.59
C GLY A 309 19.92 43.83 11.20
N VAL A 310 18.69 44.08 11.63
CA VAL A 310 17.83 45.16 11.07
C VAL A 310 17.68 46.36 12.01
N ARG A 311 18.69 46.67 12.84
CA ARG A 311 18.71 47.88 13.69
C ARG A 311 19.78 48.92 13.33
N ARG A 312 20.42 48.82 12.16
CA ARG A 312 21.39 49.83 11.67
C ARG A 312 21.00 50.47 10.33
N ARG A 313 19.73 50.82 10.14
CA ARG A 313 19.31 51.65 8.98
C ARG A 313 18.20 52.66 9.25
N LEU A 314 18.05 53.09 10.51
CA LEU A 314 17.13 54.17 10.91
C LEU A 314 17.83 55.39 11.54
N GLU A 315 19.16 55.42 11.53
CA GLU A 315 19.94 56.61 11.90
C GLU A 315 20.85 57.02 10.74
N ARG A 316 20.25 57.63 9.72
CA ARG A 316 20.86 58.58 8.77
C ARG A 316 19.86 58.83 7.64
N GLY A 317 19.25 60.02 7.65
CA GLY A 317 18.50 60.52 6.50
C GLY A 317 17.30 61.38 6.82
N GLU A 318 17.45 62.40 7.68
CA GLU A 318 16.68 63.63 7.51
C GLU A 318 17.07 64.25 6.15
N GLY A 319 16.07 64.57 5.33
CA GLY A 319 16.29 65.18 4.01
C GLY A 319 15.00 65.36 3.24
N ALA A 320 14.40 66.53 3.41
CA ALA A 320 13.14 66.98 2.80
C ALA A 320 13.07 66.85 1.27
N ALA A 321 11.89 66.56 0.73
CA ALA A 321 11.34 67.28 -0.43
C ALA A 321 9.84 67.03 -0.61
N ARG A 322 9.19 68.12 -1.00
CA ARG A 322 7.75 68.39 -1.12
C ARG A 322 7.24 68.03 -2.54
N VAL A 323 5.92 67.86 -2.62
CA VAL A 323 5.01 68.20 -3.74
C VAL A 323 4.87 67.19 -4.89
N GLY A 324 3.60 66.81 -5.15
CA GLY A 324 3.19 66.19 -6.41
C GLY A 324 1.83 65.50 -6.40
N ARG A 325 0.75 66.20 -6.00
CA ARG A 325 -0.63 65.79 -6.31
C ARG A 325 -0.80 65.74 -7.84
N ARG A 326 -1.22 64.60 -8.39
CA ARG A 326 -1.91 64.56 -9.69
C ARG A 326 -3.04 63.55 -9.69
N ASP A 327 -4.23 64.10 -9.91
CA ASP A 327 -5.49 63.46 -10.24
C ASP A 327 -5.38 62.52 -11.44
N ARG A 328 -5.98 61.33 -11.32
CA ARG A 328 -6.50 60.55 -12.46
C ARG A 328 -7.68 59.65 -12.03
N ARG A 329 -8.88 60.14 -12.32
CA ARG A 329 -10.20 59.48 -12.43
C ARG A 329 -11.01 60.43 -13.33
N ASP A 330 -11.81 60.08 -14.34
CA ASP A 330 -12.34 58.82 -14.85
C ASP A 330 -12.72 59.05 -16.34
N ALA A 331 -12.63 58.00 -17.14
CA ALA A 331 -13.35 57.81 -18.40
C ALA A 331 -13.48 56.28 -18.58
N VAL A 332 -14.51 55.63 -19.13
CA VAL A 332 -15.83 55.90 -19.72
C VAL A 332 -16.41 54.49 -20.00
N ALA A 333 -17.75 54.33 -19.97
CA ALA A 333 -18.57 53.25 -20.57
C ALA A 333 -18.28 51.79 -20.15
N GLY A 334 -19.25 50.94 -19.79
CA GLY A 334 -20.65 50.86 -20.16
C GLY A 334 -20.92 49.40 -20.55
N ARG A 335 -21.91 48.73 -19.96
CA ARG A 335 -22.55 47.54 -20.55
C ARG A 335 -23.86 47.16 -19.84
N ALA A 336 -24.93 47.35 -20.61
CA ALA A 336 -26.05 46.45 -20.86
C ALA A 336 -26.50 45.49 -19.75
N GLY A 337 -27.76 45.67 -19.35
CA GLY A 337 -28.47 44.75 -18.48
C GLY A 337 -28.83 43.42 -19.13
N VAL A 338 -29.06 42.42 -18.27
CA VAL A 338 -29.91 41.26 -18.53
C VAL A 338 -30.66 40.97 -17.24
N ARG A 339 -31.98 41.20 -17.28
CA ARG A 339 -32.93 40.75 -16.27
C ARG A 339 -32.97 39.22 -16.28
N ARG A 340 -32.73 38.57 -15.13
CA ARG A 340 -33.07 37.16 -14.93
C ARG A 340 -34.51 37.03 -14.41
N PRO A 341 -35.33 36.14 -14.99
CA PRO A 341 -36.68 35.90 -14.50
C PRO A 341 -36.67 35.11 -13.18
N ARG A 342 -37.54 35.50 -12.26
CA ARG A 342 -37.92 34.73 -11.08
C ARG A 342 -38.84 33.59 -11.54
N HIS A 343 -38.41 32.35 -11.38
CA HIS A 343 -39.32 31.20 -11.46
C HIS A 343 -40.08 30.99 -10.13
N PRO A 344 -41.35 30.57 -10.19
CA PRO A 344 -42.21 30.41 -9.02
C PRO A 344 -41.88 29.15 -8.23
N ARG A 345 -42.10 29.24 -6.91
CA ARG A 345 -42.06 28.14 -5.96
C ARG A 345 -43.14 27.10 -6.34
N GLY A 346 -42.71 25.96 -6.86
CA GLY A 346 -43.53 24.76 -7.01
C GLY A 346 -43.66 24.03 -5.68
N ALA A 347 -44.90 23.70 -5.32
CA ALA A 347 -45.28 22.95 -4.13
C ALA A 347 -44.63 21.55 -4.11
N CYS A 348 -43.94 21.22 -3.01
CA CYS A 348 -43.62 19.84 -2.68
C CYS A 348 -44.88 19.18 -2.10
N GLY A 349 -45.47 18.28 -2.89
CA GLY A 349 -46.44 17.32 -2.41
C GLY A 349 -45.80 16.35 -1.41
N GLN A 350 -46.49 16.13 -0.29
CA GLN A 350 -46.17 15.10 0.68
C GLN A 350 -46.38 13.70 0.05
N PRO A 351 -45.45 12.76 0.21
CA PRO A 351 -45.75 11.35 -0.06
C PRO A 351 -46.59 10.76 1.09
N PRO A 352 -47.58 9.89 0.79
CA PRO A 352 -48.36 9.20 1.82
C PRO A 352 -47.49 8.22 2.60
N GLY A 353 -47.61 8.24 3.92
CA GLY A 353 -46.85 7.40 4.83
C GLY A 353 -47.17 5.90 4.70
N PRO A 354 -46.21 5.01 5.03
CA PRO A 354 -46.43 3.57 4.97
C PRO A 354 -47.37 3.13 6.11
N GLY A 355 -48.45 2.45 5.71
CA GLY A 355 -49.41 1.82 6.61
C GLY A 355 -48.75 0.76 7.49
N ARG A 356 -49.01 0.85 8.79
CA ARG A 356 -48.66 -0.16 9.78
C ARG A 356 -49.50 -1.41 9.55
N GLN A 357 -48.94 -2.43 8.93
CA GLN A 357 -49.46 -3.79 9.00
C GLN A 357 -48.93 -4.49 10.25
N ARG A 358 -49.85 -5.00 11.06
CA ARG A 358 -49.60 -5.84 12.24
C ARG A 358 -48.95 -7.17 11.80
N PRO A 359 -47.98 -7.71 12.55
CA PRO A 359 -47.50 -9.07 12.30
C PRO A 359 -48.51 -10.10 12.85
N PRO A 360 -48.75 -11.21 12.13
CA PRO A 360 -49.45 -12.35 12.70
C PRO A 360 -48.52 -13.18 13.59
N ALA A 361 -49.13 -13.78 14.61
CA ALA A 361 -48.54 -14.69 15.58
C ALA A 361 -47.80 -15.86 14.92
N ARG A 362 -46.59 -16.18 15.41
CA ARG A 362 -45.93 -17.46 15.17
C ARG A 362 -46.05 -18.34 16.41
N LEU A 363 -46.95 -19.31 16.32
CA LEU A 363 -46.89 -20.58 17.03
C LEU A 363 -45.93 -21.51 16.29
N GLY A 364 -45.27 -22.41 17.03
CA GLY A 364 -44.67 -23.62 16.46
C GLY A 364 -43.18 -23.76 16.73
N GLY A 365 -42.85 -24.49 17.80
CA GLY A 365 -41.50 -24.94 18.08
C GLY A 365 -41.02 -26.01 17.09
N SER A 366 -39.71 -26.17 17.01
CA SER A 366 -39.11 -27.43 16.57
C SER A 366 -37.71 -27.56 17.16
N ALA A 367 -37.55 -28.61 17.98
CA ALA A 367 -36.30 -29.03 18.58
C ALA A 367 -35.38 -29.60 17.49
N LEU A 368 -34.24 -28.95 17.25
CA LEU A 368 -33.16 -29.50 16.44
C LEU A 368 -32.17 -30.21 17.35
N ARG A 369 -32.20 -31.53 17.26
CA ARG A 369 -31.27 -32.48 17.87
C ARG A 369 -29.86 -32.27 17.31
N HIS A 370 -28.89 -32.04 18.18
CA HIS A 370 -27.48 -32.19 17.85
C HIS A 370 -27.18 -33.68 17.64
N ARG A 371 -26.95 -34.07 16.38
CA ARG A 371 -26.32 -35.36 16.04
C ARG A 371 -24.82 -35.11 15.90
N ALA A 372 -24.05 -35.59 16.86
CA ALA A 372 -22.60 -35.71 16.76
C ALA A 372 -22.25 -36.74 15.69
N LEU A 373 -21.32 -36.40 14.79
CA LEU A 373 -20.66 -37.36 13.90
C LEU A 373 -19.29 -37.73 14.51
N PRO A 374 -18.89 -39.01 14.46
CA PRO A 374 -17.68 -39.50 15.10
C PRO A 374 -16.42 -39.22 14.26
N ARG A 375 -15.35 -38.77 14.93
CA ARG A 375 -13.98 -38.73 14.41
C ARG A 375 -13.45 -40.15 14.33
N ALA A 376 -13.25 -40.66 13.11
CA ALA A 376 -12.48 -41.87 12.86
C ALA A 376 -11.28 -41.56 11.95
N GLU A 377 -10.11 -41.85 12.51
CA GLU A 377 -8.93 -42.43 11.86
C GLU A 377 -8.37 -41.82 10.56
N LEU A 378 -7.25 -41.11 10.71
CA LEU A 378 -6.19 -41.06 9.71
C LEU A 378 -4.82 -41.15 10.41
N ARG A 379 -4.41 -42.37 10.74
CA ARG A 379 -3.01 -42.73 10.97
C ARG A 379 -2.48 -43.41 9.71
N ARG A 380 -1.67 -42.71 8.91
CA ARG A 380 -0.73 -43.34 7.98
C ARG A 380 0.60 -42.60 7.95
N ALA A 381 1.60 -43.33 8.43
CA ALA A 381 3.02 -43.37 8.07
C ALA A 381 3.61 -42.17 7.31
N ALA A 382 4.43 -41.38 8.01
CA ALA A 382 5.52 -40.62 7.40
C ALA A 382 6.83 -41.38 7.63
N GLN A 383 7.34 -42.02 6.58
CA GLN A 383 8.72 -42.50 6.50
C GLN A 383 9.64 -41.27 6.44
N ARG A 384 10.65 -41.24 7.30
CA ARG A 384 11.73 -40.23 7.28
C ARG A 384 12.67 -40.50 6.11
N PRO A 385 12.97 -39.55 5.22
CA PRO A 385 14.17 -39.62 4.41
C PRO A 385 15.39 -39.15 5.21
N ALA A 386 16.52 -39.78 4.90
CA ALA A 386 17.82 -39.58 5.53
C ALA A 386 18.37 -38.15 5.36
N ALA A 387 19.12 -37.70 6.37
CA ALA A 387 19.76 -36.39 6.41
C ALA A 387 20.82 -36.25 5.31
N VAL A 388 20.71 -35.18 4.51
CA VAL A 388 21.76 -34.71 3.61
C VAL A 388 22.67 -33.76 4.41
N PRO A 389 24.00 -33.95 4.42
CA PRO A 389 24.91 -33.05 5.11
C PRO A 389 25.06 -31.71 4.37
N PRO A 390 25.24 -30.57 5.06
CA PRO A 390 25.37 -29.27 4.43
C PRO A 390 26.72 -29.11 3.72
N LEU A 391 26.66 -28.68 2.45
CA LEU A 391 27.82 -28.29 1.67
C LEU A 391 28.37 -26.95 2.19
N ARG A 392 29.60 -26.95 2.72
CA ARG A 392 30.33 -25.73 3.10
C ARG A 392 30.99 -25.08 1.87
N ALA A 393 30.69 -23.80 1.71
CA ALA A 393 31.45 -22.70 1.10
C ALA A 393 32.74 -23.00 0.31
N GLN A 394 32.77 -22.55 -0.95
CA GLN A 394 33.95 -21.97 -1.59
C GLN A 394 33.52 -20.85 -2.56
N LEU A 395 33.67 -19.59 -2.16
CA LEU A 395 33.88 -18.49 -3.10
C LEU A 395 35.11 -17.71 -2.63
N ARG A 396 36.21 -17.96 -3.34
CA ARG A 396 37.42 -17.14 -3.32
C ARG A 396 37.25 -16.01 -4.33
N ARG A 397 37.63 -14.82 -3.85
CA ARG A 397 38.11 -13.63 -4.58
C ARG A 397 38.38 -13.81 -6.08
N THR A 398 37.78 -12.92 -6.87
CA THR A 398 38.46 -12.09 -7.86
C THR A 398 37.83 -10.72 -7.83
#